data_AF-A0A930Y3H5-F1
#
_entry.id   AF-A0A930Y3H5-F1
#
_cell.length_a   1.000
_cell.length_b   1.000
_cell.length_c   1.000
_cell.angle_alpha   90.00
_cell.angle_beta   90.00
_cell.angle_gamma   90.00
#
_symmetry.space_group_name_H-M   'P 1'
#
loop_
_entity.id
_entity.type
_entity.pdbx_description
1 polymer ?
#
loop_
_entity_poly.entity_id
_entity_poly.type
_entity_poly.pdbx_seq_one_letter_code
_entity_poly.pdbx_strand_id
1 'polypeptide(L)'
;MGTIVLYRSAINHKHVHSGFASPVADPEITQALRGLMRVRGTASRQVKALREHQIEKMLQACADTPIGRRDAAILAIGFAAALRRSEICNLRVEDIEIMETTHEEPSTKMFLCIRQSKTDQEGRGQKIAVPQGKRIQPIQRLREWLQISGIQSGYMFQTMKRGGKLRGKPLHHSDIPRLVKHYAELIGLDPQFIAGHSLRAGFVTSAAAHNARLDKIMEITRHRNPTTVLKYIRDADAFAHHAGEQFL
;
A
#
# COMPACT_ATOMS: atom_id res chain seq x y z
N MET A 1 -5.90 -14.35 -14.17
CA MET A 1 -6.13 -15.46 -13.21
C MET A 1 -6.99 -15.09 -12.01
N GLY A 2 -6.80 -13.92 -11.37
CA GLY A 2 -7.64 -13.50 -10.22
C GLY A 2 -9.15 -13.48 -10.50
N THR A 3 -9.55 -13.15 -11.73
CA THR A 3 -10.95 -13.11 -12.16
C THR A 3 -11.64 -14.47 -12.13
N ILE A 4 -10.99 -15.55 -12.59
CA ILE A 4 -11.57 -16.92 -12.59
C ILE A 4 -11.77 -17.41 -11.15
N VAL A 5 -10.78 -17.20 -10.29
CA VAL A 5 -10.86 -17.57 -8.86
C VAL A 5 -11.94 -16.76 -8.15
N LEU A 6 -12.07 -15.47 -8.47
CA LEU A 6 -13.12 -14.60 -7.93
C LEU A 6 -14.51 -15.09 -8.33
N TYR A 7 -14.75 -15.34 -9.62
CA TYR A 7 -16.05 -15.84 -10.08
C TYR A 7 -16.37 -17.21 -9.50
N ARG A 8 -15.39 -18.13 -9.45
CA ARG A 8 -15.55 -19.43 -8.78
C ARG A 8 -15.99 -19.26 -7.32
N SER A 9 -15.33 -18.38 -6.58
CA SER A 9 -15.65 -18.12 -5.17
C SER A 9 -17.02 -17.47 -4.99
N ALA A 10 -17.40 -16.53 -5.86
CA ALA A 10 -18.71 -15.88 -5.85
C ALA A 10 -19.84 -16.88 -6.15
N ILE A 11 -19.66 -17.74 -7.16
CA ILE A 11 -20.61 -18.80 -7.52
C ILE A 11 -20.78 -19.78 -6.36
N ASN A 12 -19.67 -20.23 -5.76
CA ASN A 12 -19.69 -21.10 -4.59
C ASN A 12 -20.51 -20.47 -3.45
N HIS A 13 -20.17 -19.23 -3.10
CA HIS A 13 -20.81 -18.52 -2.01
C HIS A 13 -22.32 -18.37 -2.25
N LYS A 14 -22.74 -17.98 -3.46
CA LYS A 14 -24.16 -17.82 -3.79
C LYS A 14 -24.94 -19.13 -3.64
N HIS A 15 -24.41 -20.24 -4.13
CA HIS A 15 -25.10 -21.54 -4.06
C HIS A 15 -25.20 -22.04 -2.63
N VAL A 16 -24.06 -22.09 -1.91
CA VAL A 16 -24.02 -22.59 -0.54
C VAL A 16 -24.89 -21.73 0.39
N HIS A 17 -24.84 -20.40 0.25
CA HIS A 17 -25.67 -19.50 1.05
C HIS A 17 -27.17 -19.61 0.73
N SER A 18 -27.51 -20.04 -0.49
CA SER A 18 -28.90 -20.27 -0.91
C SER A 18 -29.36 -21.71 -0.62
N GLY A 19 -28.57 -22.52 0.10
CA GLY A 19 -28.90 -23.90 0.46
C GLY A 19 -28.71 -24.93 -0.66
N PHE A 20 -28.13 -24.53 -1.80
CA PHE A 20 -27.87 -25.44 -2.93
C PHE A 20 -26.46 -26.02 -2.88
N ALA A 21 -26.30 -27.22 -3.44
CA ALA A 21 -24.99 -27.79 -3.72
C ALA A 21 -24.17 -26.85 -4.61
N SER A 22 -22.89 -26.73 -4.30
CA SER A 22 -22.01 -25.84 -5.05
C SER A 22 -21.60 -26.48 -6.38
N PRO A 23 -21.89 -25.86 -7.54
CA PRO A 23 -21.48 -26.40 -8.84
C PRO A 23 -19.95 -26.39 -8.99
N VAL A 24 -19.22 -25.56 -8.24
CA VAL A 24 -17.75 -25.55 -8.31
C VAL A 24 -17.07 -26.60 -7.42
N ALA A 25 -17.87 -27.39 -6.70
CA ALA A 25 -17.42 -28.59 -6.00
C ALA A 25 -17.51 -29.85 -6.87
N ASP A 26 -18.18 -29.77 -8.02
CA ASP A 26 -18.23 -30.84 -9.00
C ASP A 26 -16.80 -31.22 -9.47
N PRO A 27 -16.42 -32.51 -9.46
CA PRO A 27 -15.12 -32.97 -9.91
C PRO A 27 -14.77 -32.54 -11.35
N GLU A 28 -15.73 -32.56 -12.29
CA GLU A 28 -15.50 -32.18 -13.68
C GLU A 28 -15.18 -30.68 -13.79
N ILE A 29 -15.94 -29.84 -13.09
CA ILE A 29 -15.71 -28.39 -13.05
C ILE A 29 -14.36 -28.09 -12.39
N THR A 30 -14.02 -28.80 -11.31
CA THR A 30 -12.73 -28.65 -10.63
C THR A 30 -11.58 -29.03 -11.55
N GLN A 31 -11.71 -30.13 -12.30
CA GLN A 31 -10.70 -30.62 -13.23
C GLN A 31 -10.54 -29.68 -14.43
N ALA A 32 -11.64 -29.19 -15.01
CA ALA A 32 -11.64 -28.22 -16.09
C ALA A 32 -10.97 -26.91 -15.67
N LEU A 33 -11.28 -26.39 -14.47
CA LEU A 33 -10.64 -25.20 -13.92
C LEU A 33 -9.13 -25.42 -13.69
N ARG A 34 -8.72 -26.57 -13.16
CA ARG A 34 -7.29 -26.92 -13.01
C ARG A 34 -6.58 -27.02 -14.36
N GLY A 35 -7.24 -27.58 -15.39
CA GLY A 35 -6.72 -27.63 -16.76
C GLY A 35 -6.54 -26.23 -17.33
N LEU A 36 -7.56 -25.38 -17.21
CA LEU A 36 -7.51 -23.98 -17.63
C LEU A 36 -6.40 -23.19 -16.91
N MET A 37 -6.18 -23.46 -15.62
CA MET A 37 -5.10 -22.86 -14.84
C MET A 37 -3.70 -23.27 -15.33
N ARG A 38 -3.53 -24.52 -15.80
CA ARG A 38 -2.28 -25.00 -16.42
C ARG A 38 -2.04 -24.35 -17.77
N VAL A 39 -3.05 -24.30 -18.63
CA VAL A 39 -2.95 -23.72 -19.99
C VAL A 39 -2.68 -22.22 -19.95
N ARG A 40 -3.36 -21.48 -19.06
CA ARG A 40 -3.22 -20.02 -18.98
C ARG A 40 -2.02 -19.55 -18.14
N GLY A 41 -1.40 -20.46 -17.38
CA GLY A 41 -0.42 -20.13 -16.34
C GLY A 41 -1.05 -19.38 -15.16
N THR A 42 -0.52 -19.60 -13.96
CA THR A 42 -1.02 -18.99 -12.71
C THR A 42 -0.26 -17.73 -12.30
N ALA A 43 0.76 -17.33 -13.05
CA ALA A 43 1.58 -16.16 -12.75
C ALA A 43 0.68 -14.91 -12.69
N SER A 44 0.57 -14.29 -11.52
CA SER A 44 -0.05 -12.97 -11.43
C SER A 44 0.88 -11.96 -12.08
N ARG A 45 0.32 -11.01 -12.86
CA ARG A 45 1.06 -9.84 -13.33
C ARG A 45 1.72 -9.19 -12.12
N GLN A 46 3.04 -9.33 -12.00
CA GLN A 46 3.77 -8.78 -10.88
C GLN A 46 3.85 -7.27 -11.07
N VAL A 47 3.17 -6.55 -10.20
CA VAL A 47 3.31 -5.11 -10.08
C VAL A 47 4.69 -4.85 -9.44
N LYS A 48 5.48 -3.94 -10.00
CA LYS A 48 6.77 -3.53 -9.42
C LYS A 48 6.54 -2.86 -8.07
N ALA A 49 7.34 -3.28 -7.09
CA ALA A 49 7.47 -2.65 -5.78
C ALA A 49 8.23 -1.32 -5.96
N LEU A 50 7.67 -0.21 -5.47
CA LEU A 50 8.33 1.10 -5.50
C LEU A 50 9.22 1.23 -4.26
N ARG A 51 10.53 0.97 -4.41
CA ARG A 51 11.50 1.01 -3.30
C ARG A 51 11.75 2.44 -2.82
N GLU A 52 12.35 2.57 -1.63
CA GLU A 52 12.60 3.85 -0.94
C GLU A 52 13.29 4.89 -1.84
N HIS A 53 14.34 4.52 -2.57
CA HIS A 53 15.04 5.45 -3.48
C HIS A 53 14.16 5.92 -4.66
N GLN A 54 13.19 5.11 -5.11
CA GLN A 54 12.24 5.52 -6.15
C GLN A 54 11.21 6.48 -5.58
N ILE A 55 10.72 6.23 -4.36
CA ILE A 55 9.85 7.16 -3.64
C ILE A 55 10.53 8.51 -3.45
N GLU A 56 11.81 8.53 -3.06
CA GLU A 56 12.59 9.76 -2.93
C GLU A 56 12.62 10.57 -4.24
N LYS A 57 12.87 9.91 -5.39
CA LYS A 57 12.82 10.56 -6.71
C LYS A 57 11.42 11.07 -7.05
N MET A 58 10.37 10.29 -6.78
CA MET A 58 8.98 10.70 -7.03
C MET A 58 8.60 11.92 -6.18
N LEU A 59 9.07 11.97 -4.93
CA LEU A 59 8.86 13.11 -4.04
C LEU A 59 9.60 14.37 -4.50
N GLN A 60 10.79 14.23 -5.10
CA GLN A 60 11.51 15.34 -5.73
C GLN A 60 10.81 15.86 -7.00
N ALA A 61 10.10 14.99 -7.72
CA ALA A 61 9.31 15.37 -8.89
C ALA A 61 7.96 16.05 -8.53
N CYS A 62 7.58 16.09 -7.25
CA CYS A 62 6.37 16.79 -6.81
C CYS A 62 6.57 18.30 -6.89
N ALA A 63 5.81 18.97 -7.76
CA ALA A 63 5.84 20.42 -7.89
C ALA A 63 5.41 21.14 -6.61
N ASP A 64 5.93 22.34 -6.38
CA ASP A 64 5.54 23.18 -5.25
C ASP A 64 4.20 23.90 -5.49
N THR A 65 3.14 23.09 -5.53
CA THR A 65 1.75 23.53 -5.69
C THR A 65 0.87 22.81 -4.68
N PRO A 66 -0.35 23.28 -4.37
CA PRO A 66 -1.25 22.56 -3.47
C PRO A 66 -1.47 21.09 -3.87
N ILE A 67 -1.57 20.81 -5.19
CA ILE A 67 -1.72 19.44 -5.69
C ILE A 67 -0.43 18.65 -5.48
N GLY A 68 0.74 19.21 -5.81
CA GLY A 68 2.00 18.51 -5.62
C GLY A 68 2.35 18.25 -4.15
N ARG A 69 2.01 19.17 -3.22
CA ARG A 69 2.15 18.95 -1.77
C ARG A 69 1.21 17.86 -1.25
N ARG A 70 -0.05 17.84 -1.72
CA ARG A 70 -0.98 16.73 -1.44
C ARG A 70 -0.41 15.40 -1.90
N ASP A 71 0.08 15.36 -3.14
CA ASP A 71 0.54 14.13 -3.75
C ASP A 71 1.84 13.63 -3.09
N ALA A 72 2.74 14.53 -2.71
CA ALA A 72 3.91 14.22 -1.89
C ALA A 72 3.53 13.63 -0.54
N ALA A 73 2.53 14.20 0.15
CA ALA A 73 2.02 13.66 1.41
C ALA A 73 1.40 12.26 1.22
N ILE A 74 0.63 12.04 0.15
CA ILE A 74 0.05 10.74 -0.20
C ILE A 74 1.13 9.69 -0.45
N LEU A 75 2.15 10.01 -1.25
CA LEU A 75 3.25 9.10 -1.57
C LEU A 75 4.04 8.74 -0.30
N ALA A 76 4.38 9.74 0.51
CA ALA A 76 5.19 9.56 1.70
C ALA A 76 4.46 8.75 2.79
N ILE A 77 3.21 9.12 3.12
CA ILE A 77 2.40 8.41 4.13
C ILE A 77 2.00 7.03 3.63
N GLY A 78 1.58 6.93 2.36
CA GLY A 78 1.19 5.67 1.75
C GLY A 78 2.31 4.63 1.75
N PHE A 79 3.55 5.07 1.52
CA PHE A 79 4.73 4.22 1.64
C PHE A 79 5.07 3.94 3.11
N ALA A 80 5.27 4.97 3.95
CA ALA A 80 5.79 4.82 5.31
C ALA A 80 4.88 3.99 6.24
N ALA A 81 3.56 4.08 6.08
CA ALA A 81 2.58 3.28 6.84
C ALA A 81 2.08 2.04 6.07
N ALA A 82 2.70 1.74 4.92
CA ALA A 82 2.38 0.60 4.05
C ALA A 82 0.87 0.48 3.74
N LEU A 83 0.22 1.61 3.46
CA LEU A 83 -1.23 1.72 3.37
C LEU A 83 -1.79 1.13 2.08
N ARG A 84 -3.01 0.60 2.17
CA ARG A 84 -3.81 0.27 0.98
C ARG A 84 -4.44 1.55 0.42
N ARG A 85 -4.69 1.57 -0.90
CA ARG A 85 -5.36 2.70 -1.58
C ARG A 85 -6.63 3.19 -0.88
N SER A 86 -7.48 2.29 -0.39
CA SER A 86 -8.73 2.63 0.29
C SER A 86 -8.51 3.20 1.68
N GLU A 87 -7.43 2.81 2.35
CA GLU A 87 -7.06 3.34 3.66
C GLU A 87 -6.60 4.80 3.47
N ILE A 88 -5.73 5.06 2.48
CA ILE A 88 -5.29 6.43 2.11
C ILE A 88 -6.49 7.35 1.84
N CYS A 89 -7.45 6.90 1.02
CA CYS A 89 -8.64 7.70 0.69
C CYS A 89 -9.52 8.03 1.91
N ASN A 90 -9.52 7.18 2.94
CA ASN A 90 -10.40 7.31 4.10
C ASN A 90 -9.72 7.91 5.34
N LEU A 91 -8.41 8.16 5.28
CA LEU A 91 -7.65 8.80 6.34
C LEU A 91 -8.23 10.16 6.71
N ARG A 92 -8.38 10.40 8.01
CA ARG A 92 -8.86 11.66 8.56
C ARG A 92 -7.90 12.29 9.55
N VAL A 93 -7.99 13.60 9.74
CA VAL A 93 -7.13 14.31 10.70
C VAL A 93 -7.24 13.73 12.11
N GLU A 94 -8.42 13.21 12.49
CA GLU A 94 -8.61 12.57 13.79
C GLU A 94 -7.87 11.22 13.94
N ASP A 95 -7.37 10.65 12.84
CA ASP A 95 -6.64 9.39 12.84
C ASP A 95 -5.15 9.56 13.18
N ILE A 96 -4.65 10.79 13.33
CA ILE A 96 -3.22 11.07 13.57
C ILE A 96 -2.98 11.65 14.96
N GLU A 97 -1.94 11.15 15.61
CA GLU A 97 -1.40 11.68 16.85
C GLU A 97 0.09 11.93 16.62
N ILE A 98 0.49 13.20 16.58
CA ILE A 98 1.88 13.59 16.32
C ILE A 98 2.57 13.89 17.65
N MET A 99 3.72 13.25 17.86
CA MET A 99 4.59 13.45 19.01
C MET A 99 5.80 14.26 18.54
N GLU A 100 5.95 15.46 19.09
CA GLU A 100 7.04 16.37 18.73
C GLU A 100 8.39 15.92 19.28
N THR A 101 9.46 16.44 18.70
CA THR A 101 10.81 16.24 19.20
C THR A 101 10.94 16.82 20.61
N THR A 102 11.49 16.04 21.53
CA THR A 102 11.86 16.48 22.88
C THR A 102 13.33 16.16 23.15
N HIS A 103 13.84 16.59 24.31
CA HIS A 103 15.19 16.19 24.74
C HIS A 103 15.31 14.66 24.91
N GLU A 104 14.22 13.99 25.31
CA GLU A 104 14.18 12.53 25.51
C GLU A 104 13.88 11.78 24.20
N GLU A 105 13.14 12.40 23.28
CA GLU A 105 12.81 11.84 21.97
C GLU A 105 13.30 12.77 20.84
N PRO A 106 14.54 12.58 20.33
CA PRO A 106 15.19 13.52 19.41
C PRO A 106 14.63 13.46 17.96
N SER A 107 13.41 12.97 17.77
CA SER A 107 12.76 12.92 16.46
C SER A 107 11.25 12.93 16.60
N THR A 108 10.57 13.75 15.79
CA THR A 108 9.12 13.68 15.62
C THR A 108 8.67 12.28 15.20
N LYS A 109 7.60 11.79 15.83
CA LYS A 109 6.92 10.54 15.49
C LYS A 109 5.43 10.79 15.33
N MET A 110 4.74 9.87 14.67
CA MET A 110 3.30 9.94 14.52
C MET A 110 2.72 8.55 14.73
N PHE A 111 1.64 8.46 15.50
CA PHE A 111 0.77 7.32 15.44
C PHE A 111 -0.37 7.56 14.45
N LEU A 112 -0.64 6.53 13.65
CA LEU A 112 -1.72 6.52 12.67
C LEU A 112 -2.72 5.41 13.00
N CYS A 113 -3.97 5.79 13.23
CA CYS A 113 -5.07 4.88 13.54
C CYS A 113 -5.85 4.51 12.27
N ILE A 114 -5.72 3.27 11.82
CA ILE A 114 -6.46 2.75 10.66
C ILE A 114 -7.78 2.16 11.14
N ARG A 115 -8.87 2.95 11.08
CA ARG A 115 -10.20 2.56 11.57
C ARG A 115 -10.81 1.34 10.89
N GLN A 116 -10.58 1.16 9.59
CA GLN A 116 -11.15 0.05 8.84
C GLN A 116 -10.17 -0.42 7.77
N SER A 117 -10.03 -1.73 7.62
CA SER A 117 -9.16 -2.33 6.62
C SER A 117 -9.85 -3.50 5.94
N LYS A 118 -9.40 -3.90 4.74
CA LYS A 118 -9.95 -5.08 4.04
C LYS A 118 -10.00 -6.34 4.93
N THR A 119 -9.04 -6.46 5.83
CA THR A 119 -8.85 -7.60 6.75
C THR A 119 -9.39 -7.33 8.15
N ASP A 120 -9.93 -6.13 8.41
CA ASP A 120 -10.54 -5.71 9.67
C ASP A 120 -11.96 -5.20 9.37
N GLN A 121 -12.85 -6.15 9.04
CA GLN A 121 -14.24 -5.85 8.68
C GLN A 121 -15.08 -5.43 9.90
N GLU A 122 -14.63 -5.80 11.11
CA GLU A 122 -15.24 -5.41 12.39
C GLU A 122 -14.82 -4.01 12.86
N GLY A 123 -13.81 -3.39 12.22
CA GLY A 123 -13.39 -2.01 12.51
C GLY A 123 -12.76 -1.83 13.88
N ARG A 124 -12.05 -2.85 14.39
CA ARG A 124 -11.33 -2.76 15.68
C ARG A 124 -10.26 -1.66 15.66
N GLY A 125 -9.78 -1.31 14.47
CA GLY A 125 -8.78 -0.30 14.29
C GLY A 125 -7.38 -0.83 14.57
N GLN A 126 -6.37 -0.29 13.88
CA GLN A 126 -4.97 -0.64 14.13
C GLN A 126 -4.11 0.62 14.21
N LYS A 127 -3.39 0.78 15.32
CA LYS A 127 -2.45 1.88 15.55
C LYS A 127 -1.08 1.51 14.98
N ILE A 128 -0.50 2.38 14.17
CA ILE A 128 0.79 2.17 13.50
C ILE A 128 1.72 3.32 13.89
N ALA A 129 2.94 3.00 14.31
CA ALA A 129 3.99 3.99 14.50
C ALA A 129 4.65 4.36 13.16
N VAL A 130 4.72 5.66 12.87
CA VAL A 130 5.37 6.23 11.69
C VAL A 130 6.44 7.22 12.16
N PRO A 131 7.74 6.91 12.01
CA PRO A 131 8.80 7.85 12.33
C PRO A 131 8.94 8.93 11.24
N GLN A 132 9.44 10.11 11.61
CA GLN A 132 9.74 11.18 10.65
C GLN A 132 10.79 10.75 9.62
N GLY A 133 11.87 10.10 10.05
CA GLY A 133 12.97 9.72 9.15
C GLY A 133 13.65 10.92 8.46
N LYS A 134 14.73 10.65 7.71
CA LYS A 134 15.55 11.72 7.08
C LYS A 134 15.25 11.95 5.60
N ARG A 135 14.90 10.88 4.86
CA ARG A 135 14.77 10.93 3.40
C ARG A 135 13.33 11.19 2.93
N ILE A 136 12.39 10.33 3.33
CA ILE A 136 10.99 10.41 2.90
C ILE A 136 10.22 11.49 3.66
N GLN A 137 10.51 11.70 4.95
CA GLN A 137 9.91 12.76 5.78
C GLN A 137 8.37 12.79 5.78
N PRO A 138 7.68 11.64 6.02
CA PRO A 138 6.21 11.55 5.97
C PRO A 138 5.46 12.56 6.83
N ILE A 139 5.90 12.83 8.06
CA ILE A 139 5.16 13.70 8.98
C ILE A 139 5.28 15.15 8.51
N GLN A 140 6.48 15.58 8.12
CA GLN A 140 6.70 16.92 7.58
C GLN A 140 5.86 17.16 6.32
N ARG A 141 5.85 16.23 5.36
CA ARG A 141 5.06 16.37 4.13
C ARG A 141 3.56 16.41 4.41
N LEU A 142 3.10 15.61 5.38
CA LEU A 142 1.71 15.66 5.82
C LEU A 142 1.37 17.03 6.44
N ARG A 143 2.24 17.58 7.30
CA ARG A 143 2.06 18.91 7.89
C ARG A 143 1.99 20.00 6.82
N GLU A 144 2.91 20.00 5.86
CA GLU A 144 2.93 20.97 4.75
C GLU A 144 1.61 20.93 3.98
N TRP A 145 1.09 19.73 3.72
CA TRP A 145 -0.21 19.57 3.07
C TRP A 145 -1.36 20.09 3.96
N LEU A 146 -1.42 19.72 5.24
CA LEU A 146 -2.48 20.18 6.14
C LEU A 146 -2.46 21.70 6.31
N GLN A 147 -1.27 22.30 6.36
CA GLN A 147 -1.08 23.74 6.46
C GLN A 147 -1.60 24.48 5.20
N ILE A 148 -1.18 24.06 4.00
CA ILE A 148 -1.61 24.75 2.76
C ILE A 148 -3.08 24.48 2.41
N SER A 149 -3.60 23.32 2.81
CA SER A 149 -4.99 22.93 2.55
C SER A 149 -5.98 23.56 3.56
N GLY A 150 -5.49 23.95 4.74
CA GLY A 150 -6.33 24.46 5.83
C GLY A 150 -7.26 23.40 6.45
N ILE A 151 -7.01 22.12 6.20
CA ILE A 151 -7.85 21.03 6.71
C ILE A 151 -7.54 20.82 8.19
N GLN A 152 -8.51 21.12 9.04
CA GLN A 152 -8.40 20.94 10.49
C GLN A 152 -9.14 19.69 11.01
N SER A 153 -10.10 19.17 10.23
CA SER A 153 -10.91 18.00 10.59
C SER A 153 -11.43 17.28 9.35
N GLY A 154 -11.86 16.03 9.52
CA GLY A 154 -12.39 15.19 8.46
C GLY A 154 -11.30 14.63 7.55
N TYR A 155 -11.64 14.33 6.30
CA TYR A 155 -10.74 13.65 5.36
C TYR A 155 -9.48 14.48 5.08
N MET A 156 -8.31 13.89 5.30
CA MET A 156 -7.02 14.54 5.02
C MET A 156 -6.83 14.77 3.52
N PHE A 157 -7.24 13.80 2.70
CA PHE A 157 -7.05 13.85 1.24
C PHE A 157 -8.38 13.97 0.53
N GLN A 158 -8.66 15.18 0.06
CA GLN A 158 -9.94 15.52 -0.56
C GLN A 158 -9.82 15.77 -2.06
N THR A 159 -10.93 15.57 -2.76
CA THR A 159 -11.07 16.02 -4.16
C THR A 159 -11.00 17.53 -4.26
N MET A 160 -10.40 18.01 -5.36
CA MET A 160 -10.17 19.44 -5.60
C MET A 160 -10.85 19.87 -6.92
N LYS A 161 -11.31 21.12 -6.99
CA LYS A 161 -11.72 21.76 -8.25
C LYS A 161 -10.49 22.16 -9.07
N ARG A 162 -10.71 22.37 -10.36
CA ARG A 162 -9.75 23.10 -11.21
C ARG A 162 -9.52 24.48 -10.56
N GLY A 163 -8.27 24.82 -10.26
CA GLY A 163 -7.92 26.00 -9.47
C GLY A 163 -7.66 25.75 -7.97
N GLY A 164 -7.67 24.50 -7.49
CA GLY A 164 -7.10 24.15 -6.17
C GLY A 164 -8.06 24.22 -4.97
N LYS A 165 -9.34 24.55 -5.17
CA LYS A 165 -10.32 24.60 -4.07
C LYS A 165 -10.78 23.18 -3.66
N LEU A 166 -10.72 22.86 -2.36
CA LEU A 166 -11.18 21.59 -1.79
C LEU A 166 -12.71 21.44 -1.89
N ARG A 167 -13.17 20.18 -1.98
CA ARG A 167 -14.60 19.84 -2.08
C ARG A 167 -15.18 19.14 -0.84
N GLY A 168 -14.39 18.85 0.21
CA GLY A 168 -14.87 18.16 1.41
C GLY A 168 -15.06 16.64 1.26
N LYS A 169 -14.94 16.09 0.05
CA LYS A 169 -15.13 14.66 -0.24
C LYS A 169 -13.79 13.94 -0.38
N PRO A 170 -13.65 12.70 0.12
CA PRO A 170 -12.41 11.93 -0.01
C PRO A 170 -12.05 11.69 -1.48
N LEU A 171 -10.77 11.48 -1.76
CA LEU A 171 -10.32 11.00 -3.06
C LEU A 171 -10.96 9.65 -3.40
N HIS A 172 -11.20 9.40 -4.69
CA HIS A 172 -11.68 8.10 -5.12
C HIS A 172 -10.54 7.08 -5.10
N HIS A 173 -10.83 5.80 -4.82
CA HIS A 173 -9.80 4.76 -4.73
C HIS A 173 -9.00 4.56 -6.03
N SER A 174 -9.53 5.01 -7.18
CA SER A 174 -8.84 4.97 -8.48
C SER A 174 -7.82 6.10 -8.64
N ASP A 175 -7.93 7.16 -7.86
CA ASP A 175 -7.05 8.33 -7.98
C ASP A 175 -5.66 8.00 -7.44
N ILE A 176 -5.56 7.16 -6.41
CA ILE A 176 -4.28 6.72 -5.86
C ILE A 176 -3.42 5.98 -6.90
N PRO A 177 -3.89 4.91 -7.60
CA PRO A 177 -3.11 4.32 -8.70
C PRO A 177 -2.72 5.30 -9.81
N ARG A 178 -3.60 6.26 -10.17
CA ARG A 178 -3.31 7.25 -11.22
C ARG A 178 -2.18 8.18 -10.81
N LEU A 179 -2.26 8.71 -9.59
CA LEU A 179 -1.23 9.54 -8.97
C LEU A 179 0.11 8.80 -8.93
N VAL A 180 0.13 7.56 -8.39
CA VAL A 180 1.36 6.78 -8.26
C VAL A 180 1.98 6.48 -9.64
N LYS A 181 1.16 6.19 -10.65
CA LYS A 181 1.63 5.98 -12.03
C LYS A 181 2.22 7.25 -12.63
N HIS A 182 1.54 8.38 -12.48
CA HIS A 182 2.00 9.68 -12.99
C HIS A 182 3.40 10.00 -12.47
N TYR A 183 3.63 9.90 -11.16
CA TYR A 183 4.95 10.16 -10.59
C TYR A 183 5.99 9.09 -10.94
N ALA A 184 5.58 7.84 -11.15
CA ALA A 184 6.47 6.80 -11.62
C ALA A 184 6.96 7.08 -13.06
N GLU A 185 6.08 7.55 -13.94
CA GLU A 185 6.43 7.98 -15.31
C GLU A 185 7.44 9.13 -15.29
N LEU A 186 7.25 10.14 -14.42
CA LEU A 186 8.16 11.29 -14.31
C LEU A 186 9.60 10.89 -13.93
N ILE A 187 9.80 9.76 -13.25
CA ILE A 187 11.12 9.24 -12.89
C ILE A 187 11.61 8.14 -13.85
N GLY A 188 10.95 7.98 -15.00
CA GLY A 188 11.32 7.04 -16.06
C GLY A 188 10.90 5.58 -15.83
N LEU A 189 9.96 5.31 -14.92
CA LEU A 189 9.41 3.97 -14.72
C LEU A 189 8.21 3.73 -15.61
N ASP A 190 8.08 2.49 -16.09
CA ASP A 190 6.93 2.08 -16.88
C ASP A 190 5.66 1.92 -15.99
N PRO A 191 4.62 2.77 -16.19
CA PRO A 191 3.39 2.78 -15.40
C PRO A 191 2.56 1.50 -15.56
N GLN A 192 2.81 0.71 -16.61
CA GLN A 192 2.13 -0.57 -16.84
C GLN A 192 2.44 -1.57 -15.72
N PHE A 193 3.58 -1.43 -15.05
CA PHE A 193 3.95 -2.29 -13.93
C PHE A 193 3.64 -1.66 -12.57
N ILE A 194 2.98 -0.51 -12.53
CA ILE A 194 2.69 0.21 -11.29
C ILE A 194 1.19 0.12 -10.97
N ALA A 195 0.85 -0.07 -9.70
CA ALA A 195 -0.53 -0.12 -9.25
C ALA A 195 -0.67 0.45 -7.83
N GLY A 196 -1.91 0.59 -7.35
CA GLY A 196 -2.18 1.14 -6.01
C GLY A 196 -1.65 0.30 -4.83
N HIS A 197 -1.01 -0.84 -5.07
CA HIS A 197 -0.33 -1.65 -4.04
C HIS A 197 1.21 -1.56 -4.15
N SER A 198 1.73 -0.81 -5.13
CA SER A 198 3.18 -0.65 -5.34
C SER A 198 3.87 0.04 -4.16
N LEU A 199 3.22 1.00 -3.49
CA LEU A 199 3.77 1.68 -2.31
C LEU A 199 3.96 0.69 -1.15
N ARG A 200 2.91 -0.07 -0.84
CA ARG A 200 2.93 -1.08 0.21
C ARG A 200 3.92 -2.22 -0.08
N ALA A 201 3.93 -2.74 -1.30
CA ALA A 201 4.91 -3.74 -1.72
C ALA A 201 6.34 -3.18 -1.64
N GLY A 202 6.50 -1.93 -2.07
CA GLY A 202 7.70 -1.12 -1.94
C GLY A 202 8.25 -1.11 -0.52
N PHE A 203 7.42 -0.71 0.46
CA PHE A 203 7.81 -0.69 1.87
C PHE A 203 8.29 -2.06 2.35
N VAL A 204 7.55 -3.13 2.04
CA VAL A 204 7.93 -4.49 2.47
C VAL A 204 9.27 -4.90 1.87
N THR A 205 9.47 -4.68 0.57
CA THR A 205 10.74 -4.98 -0.12
C THR A 205 11.88 -4.15 0.44
N SER A 206 11.67 -2.86 0.67
CA SER A 206 12.65 -1.96 1.27
C SER A 206 13.04 -2.39 2.67
N ALA A 207 12.07 -2.70 3.52
CA ALA A 207 12.33 -3.14 4.88
C ALA A 207 13.07 -4.48 4.92
N ALA A 208 12.68 -5.44 4.06
CA ALA A 208 13.37 -6.71 3.91
C ALA A 208 14.83 -6.53 3.46
N ALA A 209 15.07 -5.69 2.43
CA ALA A 209 16.42 -5.40 1.94
C ALA A 209 17.32 -4.69 2.97
N HIS A 210 16.74 -4.04 3.98
CA HIS A 210 17.47 -3.45 5.11
C HIS A 210 17.45 -4.36 6.36
N ASN A 211 17.19 -5.66 6.19
CA ASN A 211 17.20 -6.67 7.26
C ASN A 211 16.27 -6.33 8.44
N ALA A 212 15.16 -5.63 8.20
CA ALA A 212 14.18 -5.34 9.23
C ALA A 212 13.53 -6.65 9.71
N ARG A 213 13.29 -6.75 11.02
CA ARG A 213 12.68 -7.95 11.60
C ARG A 213 11.28 -8.20 11.03
N LEU A 214 10.97 -9.47 10.75
CA LEU A 214 9.69 -9.91 10.18
C LEU A 214 8.49 -9.44 11.01
N ASP A 215 8.56 -9.53 12.34
CA ASP A 215 7.49 -9.10 13.24
C ASP A 215 7.18 -7.61 13.10
N LYS A 216 8.22 -6.77 12.96
CA LYS A 216 8.07 -5.33 12.74
C LYS A 216 7.54 -4.99 11.36
N ILE A 217 7.97 -5.71 10.31
CA ILE A 217 7.39 -5.57 8.97
C ILE A 217 5.90 -5.94 9.01
N MET A 218 5.54 -7.03 9.68
CA MET A 218 4.16 -7.48 9.81
C MET A 218 3.30 -6.54 10.65
N GLU A 219 3.85 -5.93 11.69
CA GLU A 219 3.20 -4.90 12.52
C GLU A 219 2.77 -3.70 11.65
N ILE A 220 3.72 -3.09 10.93
CA ILE A 220 3.44 -1.94 10.06
C ILE A 220 2.52 -2.33 8.92
N THR A 221 2.78 -3.46 8.27
CA THR A 221 2.01 -3.86 7.11
C THR A 221 0.68 -4.50 7.50
N ARG A 222 0.45 -4.90 8.74
CA ARG A 222 -0.81 -5.54 9.15
C ARG A 222 -1.10 -6.84 8.39
N HIS A 223 -0.05 -7.58 8.00
CA HIS A 223 -0.22 -8.92 7.43
C HIS A 223 -0.50 -9.92 8.55
N ARG A 224 -1.61 -10.66 8.43
CA ARG A 224 -1.92 -11.77 9.37
C ARG A 224 -1.11 -13.03 9.08
N ASN A 225 -0.76 -13.25 7.81
CA ASN A 225 -0.05 -14.45 7.37
C ASN A 225 1.42 -14.12 7.03
N PRO A 226 2.41 -14.64 7.80
CA PRO A 226 3.82 -14.36 7.58
C PRO A 226 4.33 -14.85 6.21
N THR A 227 3.74 -15.91 5.66
CA THR A 227 4.16 -16.48 4.36
C THR A 227 4.05 -15.49 3.20
N THR A 228 3.18 -14.49 3.31
CA THR A 228 3.05 -13.43 2.29
C THR A 228 4.23 -12.47 2.34
N VAL A 229 4.74 -12.17 3.54
CA VAL A 229 5.90 -11.29 3.75
C VAL A 229 7.21 -12.03 3.44
N LEU A 230 7.32 -13.31 3.81
CA LEU A 230 8.50 -14.15 3.54
C LEU A 230 8.84 -14.28 2.05
N LYS A 231 7.90 -14.05 1.13
CA LYS A 231 8.21 -13.96 -0.31
C LYS A 231 9.14 -12.79 -0.62
N TYR A 232 8.87 -11.62 -0.05
CA TYR A 232 9.69 -10.43 -0.26
C TYR A 232 11.08 -10.54 0.37
N ILE A 233 11.19 -11.25 1.50
CA ILE A 233 12.47 -11.51 2.17
C ILE A 233 13.30 -12.47 1.30
N ARG A 234 12.72 -13.59 0.86
CA ARG A 234 13.42 -14.52 -0.05
C ARG A 234 13.86 -13.86 -1.36
N ASP A 235 13.06 -12.95 -1.92
CA ASP A 235 13.44 -12.22 -3.13
C ASP A 235 14.57 -11.21 -2.88
N ALA A 236 14.63 -10.61 -1.68
CA ALA A 236 15.71 -9.70 -1.27
C ALA A 236 17.01 -10.48 -1.01
N ASP A 237 16.90 -11.66 -0.40
CA ASP A 237 18.02 -12.55 -0.07
C ASP A 237 18.41 -13.47 -1.22
N ALA A 238 17.76 -13.38 -2.39
CA ALA A 238 17.92 -14.35 -3.49
C ALA A 238 19.38 -14.54 -3.96
N PHE A 239 20.22 -13.52 -3.78
CA PHE A 239 21.65 -13.55 -4.09
C PHE A 239 22.55 -13.47 -2.86
N ALA A 240 21.99 -13.17 -1.68
CA ALA A 240 22.75 -13.11 -0.43
C ALA A 240 22.75 -14.51 0.21
N HIS A 241 23.91 -14.99 0.67
CA HIS A 241 24.03 -16.36 1.21
C HIS A 241 23.60 -17.42 0.18
N HIS A 242 23.87 -17.17 -1.10
CA HIS A 242 23.55 -18.12 -2.16
C HIS A 242 24.23 -19.44 -1.83
N ALA A 243 23.51 -20.57 -1.94
CA ALA A 243 24.07 -21.88 -1.56
C ALA A 243 25.37 -22.22 -2.30
N GLY A 244 25.57 -21.65 -3.50
CA GLY A 244 26.79 -21.74 -4.29
C GLY A 244 27.84 -20.66 -4.08
N GLU A 245 27.64 -19.69 -3.18
CA GLU A 245 28.55 -18.54 -2.98
C GLU A 245 29.99 -18.97 -2.62
N GLN A 246 30.16 -20.16 -2.04
CA GLN A 246 31.48 -20.69 -1.66
C GLN A 246 32.12 -21.61 -2.71
N PHE A 247 31.42 -21.95 -3.80
CA PHE A 247 31.91 -22.93 -4.79
C PHE A 247 31.56 -22.63 -6.26
N LEU A 248 30.85 -21.53 -6.54
CA LEU A 248 30.70 -20.93 -7.87
C LEU A 248 31.67 -19.76 -8.00
#